data_AF-A0AAD5YIZ3-F1
#
_entry.id   AF-A0AAD5YIZ3-F1
#
_cell.length_a   1.000
_cell.length_b   1.000
_cell.length_c   1.000
_cell.angle_alpha   90.00
_cell.angle_beta   90.00
_cell.angle_gamma   90.00
#
_symmetry.space_group_name_H-M   'P 1'
#
loop_
_entity.id
_entity.type
_entity.pdbx_description
1 polymer ?
#
loop_
_entity_poly.entity_id
_entity_poly.type
_entity_poly.pdbx_seq_one_letter_code
_entity_poly.pdbx_strand_id
1 'polypeptide(L)'
;MTFKTPPVPQVSGFEVIPGSPTTVREERYIPKLLSSEDEAQILLEVGAWELAYHGDDLPKGWSVRIHPEGNRYFVFCLGHGRNMITHANLLDLRLKESIESVRELVFSKFSKKDLPANIDIVFDNIAEPDGVPTWVYYAACWDRRVIFWPESVDSDYLTEGSRNTYSLGLASEWQFWIHVEICPCHRMLPDGSIAELKRSLQHLIVGELLCHYFKIWVLHVTLFFVRLGYIFEGLENVWRFEWFGVA
;
A
#
# COMPACT_ATOMS: atom_id res chain seq x y z
N MET A 1 -3.87 13.24 29.51
CA MET A 1 -3.39 14.48 28.89
C MET A 1 -4.08 14.62 27.55
N THR A 2 -4.97 15.61 27.39
CA THR A 2 -5.59 15.94 26.10
C THR A 2 -4.64 16.87 25.37
N PHE A 3 -4.03 16.39 24.28
CA PHE A 3 -3.24 17.24 23.39
C PHE A 3 -4.22 18.16 22.67
N LYS A 4 -4.13 19.47 22.93
CA LYS A 4 -4.86 20.46 22.13
C LYS A 4 -4.19 20.51 20.76
N THR A 5 -4.92 20.10 19.73
CA THR A 5 -4.48 20.27 18.34
C THR A 5 -4.20 21.76 18.10
N PRO A 6 -3.03 22.13 17.56
CA PRO A 6 -2.76 23.53 17.22
C PRO A 6 -3.80 24.04 16.22
N PRO A 7 -4.16 25.34 16.26
CA PRO A 7 -5.12 25.92 15.33
C PRO A 7 -4.66 25.72 13.89
N VAL A 8 -5.48 25.05 13.08
CA VAL A 8 -5.23 24.80 11.66
C VAL A 8 -5.33 26.14 10.92
N PRO A 9 -4.32 26.55 10.13
CA PRO A 9 -4.44 27.76 9.32
C PRO A 9 -5.55 27.57 8.28
N GLN A 10 -6.67 28.25 8.49
CA GLN A 10 -7.75 28.31 7.51
C GLN A 10 -7.33 29.22 6.36
N VAL A 11 -7.08 28.62 5.20
CA VAL A 11 -7.11 29.34 3.93
C VAL A 11 -8.56 29.31 3.47
N SER A 12 -9.11 30.44 3.03
CA SER A 12 -10.54 30.55 2.70
C SER A 12 -10.96 29.48 1.68
N GLY A 13 -11.80 28.53 2.09
CA GLY A 13 -12.45 27.56 1.21
C GLY A 13 -12.00 26.10 1.33
N PHE A 14 -10.93 25.78 2.07
CA PHE A 14 -10.51 24.40 2.32
C PHE A 14 -9.70 24.27 3.63
N GLU A 15 -9.66 23.06 4.18
CA GLU A 15 -8.82 22.72 5.34
C GLU A 15 -7.63 21.87 4.91
N VAL A 16 -6.45 22.06 5.54
CA VAL A 16 -5.26 21.23 5.29
C VAL A 16 -4.70 20.69 6.60
N ILE A 17 -4.84 19.39 6.80
CA ILE A 17 -4.51 18.69 8.06
C ILE A 17 -3.49 17.57 7.81
N PRO A 18 -2.74 17.14 8.84
CA PRO A 18 -1.99 15.90 8.78
C PRO A 18 -2.90 14.69 8.52
N GLY A 19 -2.44 13.76 7.69
CA GLY A 19 -3.06 12.44 7.52
C GLY A 19 -1.99 11.35 7.44
N SER A 20 -2.42 10.08 7.40
CA SER A 20 -1.53 8.94 7.21
C SER A 20 -1.65 8.36 5.80
N PRO A 21 -0.67 7.58 5.33
CA PRO A 21 -0.81 6.78 4.12
C PRO A 21 -2.07 5.90 4.13
N THR A 22 -2.44 5.32 5.28
CA THR A 22 -3.71 4.58 5.41
C THR A 22 -4.92 5.45 5.12
N THR A 23 -4.99 6.66 5.67
CA THR A 23 -6.12 7.57 5.41
C THR A 23 -6.27 7.84 3.90
N VAL A 24 -5.17 8.10 3.21
CA VAL A 24 -5.17 8.32 1.75
C VAL A 24 -5.57 7.04 1.00
N ARG A 25 -5.09 5.88 1.44
CA ARG A 25 -5.46 4.58 0.86
C ARG A 25 -6.95 4.31 0.99
N GLU A 26 -7.52 4.51 2.17
CA GLU A 26 -8.94 4.26 2.44
C GLU A 26 -9.82 5.12 1.55
N GLU A 27 -9.59 6.44 1.51
CA GLU A 27 -10.34 7.36 0.65
C GLU A 27 -10.30 6.94 -0.83
N ARG A 28 -9.13 6.51 -1.28
CA ARG A 28 -8.90 6.12 -2.67
C ARG A 28 -9.67 4.87 -3.07
N TYR A 29 -9.68 3.85 -2.21
CA TYR A 29 -10.28 2.54 -2.53
C TYR A 29 -11.74 2.42 -2.07
N ILE A 30 -12.32 3.46 -1.45
CA ILE A 30 -13.75 3.55 -1.29
C ILE A 30 -14.39 3.63 -2.69
N PRO A 31 -15.28 2.69 -3.07
CA PRO A 31 -16.01 2.78 -4.31
C PRO A 31 -16.82 4.09 -4.30
N LYS A 32 -16.41 5.04 -5.13
CA LYS A 32 -17.18 6.25 -5.37
C LYS A 32 -18.35 5.86 -6.25
N LEU A 33 -19.52 5.68 -5.63
CA LEU A 33 -20.76 5.57 -6.39
C LEU A 33 -20.87 6.84 -7.22
N LEU A 34 -20.85 6.69 -8.55
CA LEU A 34 -21.14 7.80 -9.44
C LEU A 34 -22.53 8.32 -9.05
N SER A 35 -22.66 9.64 -8.91
CA SER A 35 -24.00 10.20 -8.76
C SER A 35 -24.80 9.86 -10.03
N SER A 36 -26.13 9.74 -9.93
CA SER A 36 -26.97 9.49 -11.11
C SER A 36 -26.82 10.57 -12.19
N GLU A 37 -26.36 11.77 -11.81
CA GLU A 37 -26.03 12.85 -12.75
C GLU A 37 -24.69 12.63 -13.46
N ASP A 38 -23.70 12.06 -12.78
CA ASP A 38 -22.40 11.69 -13.36
C ASP A 38 -22.51 10.44 -14.27
N GLU A 39 -23.34 9.46 -13.90
CA GLU A 39 -23.59 8.27 -14.71
C GLU A 39 -24.17 8.61 -16.09
N ALA A 40 -25.03 9.64 -16.16
CA ALA A 40 -25.63 10.09 -17.42
C ALA A 40 -24.64 10.79 -18.36
N GLN A 41 -23.51 11.31 -17.85
CA GLN A 41 -22.48 11.99 -18.64
C GLN A 41 -21.33 11.08 -19.08
N ILE A 42 -21.18 9.89 -18.51
CA ILE A 42 -20.05 8.98 -18.80
C ILE A 42 -20.55 7.73 -19.53
N LEU A 43 -21.25 7.91 -20.64
CA LEU A 43 -21.19 6.91 -21.72
C LEU A 43 -19.95 7.23 -22.55
N LEU A 44 -18.78 6.83 -22.02
CA LEU A 44 -17.54 6.86 -22.78
C LEU A 44 -17.62 5.76 -23.84
N GLU A 45 -18.09 6.12 -25.03
CA GLU A 45 -17.90 5.29 -26.20
C GLU A 45 -16.39 5.23 -26.47
N VAL A 46 -15.81 4.04 -26.31
CA VAL A 46 -14.44 3.79 -26.72
C VAL A 46 -14.46 3.65 -28.24
N GLY A 47 -13.81 4.58 -28.95
CA GLY A 47 -13.76 4.52 -30.40
C GLY A 47 -13.07 3.24 -30.88
N ALA A 48 -13.61 2.62 -31.93
CA ALA A 48 -12.98 1.46 -32.53
C ALA A 48 -11.60 1.84 -33.08
N TRP A 49 -10.57 1.06 -32.71
CA TRP A 49 -9.17 1.27 -33.10
C TRP A 49 -8.49 2.52 -32.54
N GLU A 50 -9.05 3.16 -31.51
CA GLU A 50 -8.35 4.20 -30.77
C GLU A 50 -7.23 3.58 -29.93
N LEU A 51 -6.00 3.66 -30.44
CA LEU A 51 -4.79 3.17 -29.77
C LEU A 51 -4.09 4.27 -28.94
N ALA A 52 -4.54 5.51 -29.05
CA ALA A 52 -3.95 6.65 -28.39
C ALA A 52 -5.04 7.54 -27.79
N TYR A 53 -4.96 7.76 -26.49
CA TYR A 53 -5.72 8.80 -25.82
C TYR A 53 -4.92 10.10 -25.89
N HIS A 54 -5.60 11.22 -26.18
CA HIS A 54 -4.97 12.52 -26.24
C HIS A 54 -4.16 12.81 -24.97
N GLY A 55 -3.00 13.45 -25.14
CA GLY A 55 -2.16 13.86 -24.02
C GLY A 55 -2.91 14.82 -23.10
N ASP A 56 -2.76 14.62 -21.80
CA ASP A 56 -3.35 15.48 -20.79
C ASP A 56 -2.68 16.87 -20.80
N ASP A 57 -3.47 17.95 -20.88
CA ASP A 57 -3.00 19.33 -20.70
C ASP A 57 -2.72 19.63 -19.22
N LEU A 58 -1.59 19.12 -18.71
CA LEU A 58 -1.16 19.30 -17.34
C LEU A 58 -0.52 20.68 -17.10
N PRO A 59 -0.69 21.29 -15.90
CA PRO A 59 0.09 22.46 -15.52
C PRO A 59 1.59 22.17 -15.55
N LYS A 60 2.39 23.21 -15.80
CA LYS A 60 3.84 23.10 -15.93
C LYS A 60 4.46 22.49 -14.67
N GLY A 61 5.28 21.44 -14.86
CA GLY A 61 6.01 20.76 -13.78
C GLY A 61 5.33 19.49 -13.26
N TRP A 62 4.05 19.28 -13.61
CA TRP A 62 3.36 18.03 -13.33
C TRP A 62 3.65 16.96 -14.37
N SER A 63 3.60 15.72 -13.92
CA SER A 63 3.60 14.53 -14.75
C SER A 63 2.52 13.58 -14.27
N VAL A 64 1.82 12.93 -15.20
CA VAL A 64 0.85 11.88 -14.88
C VAL A 64 1.56 10.54 -14.77
N ARG A 65 1.13 9.75 -13.79
CA ARG A 65 1.55 8.37 -13.61
C ARG A 65 0.31 7.50 -13.50
N ILE A 66 0.44 6.26 -13.94
CA ILE A 66 -0.64 5.28 -13.93
C ILE A 66 -0.25 4.18 -12.96
N HIS A 67 -1.19 3.86 -12.09
CA HIS A 67 -1.12 2.74 -11.19
C HIS A 67 -1.26 1.40 -11.91
N PRO A 68 -0.77 0.30 -11.31
CA PRO A 68 -1.06 -1.04 -11.82
C PRO A 68 -2.57 -1.31 -11.99
N GLU A 69 -3.42 -0.70 -11.15
CA GLU A 69 -4.87 -0.81 -11.24
C GLU A 69 -5.52 0.11 -12.30
N GLY A 70 -4.74 0.92 -13.01
CA GLY A 70 -5.21 1.84 -14.06
C GLY A 70 -5.55 3.25 -13.58
N ASN A 71 -5.64 3.49 -12.26
CA ASN A 71 -5.89 4.82 -11.71
C ASN A 71 -4.72 5.77 -11.96
N ARG A 72 -5.01 7.06 -12.19
CA ARG A 72 -3.99 8.08 -12.38
C ARG A 72 -3.60 8.71 -11.05
N TYR A 73 -2.36 9.19 -10.99
CA TYR A 73 -1.88 10.09 -9.95
C TYR A 73 -0.90 11.08 -10.56
N PHE A 74 -0.73 12.22 -9.91
CA PHE A 74 0.03 13.34 -10.44
C PHE A 74 1.26 13.57 -9.58
N VAL A 75 2.39 13.79 -10.25
CA VAL A 75 3.70 13.97 -9.60
C VAL A 75 4.32 15.28 -10.07
N PHE A 76 4.63 16.14 -9.12
CA PHE A 76 5.36 17.39 -9.31
C PHE A 76 6.81 17.23 -8.83
N CYS A 77 7.77 17.37 -9.75
CA CYS A 77 9.19 17.20 -9.42
C CYS A 77 9.77 18.47 -8.77
N LEU A 78 10.23 18.36 -7.52
CA LEU A 78 10.90 19.44 -6.79
C LEU A 78 12.44 19.42 -6.96
N GLY A 79 12.96 18.44 -7.72
CA GLY A 79 14.39 18.21 -7.89
C GLY A 79 15.06 17.50 -6.71
N HIS A 80 16.29 17.02 -6.92
CA HIS A 80 17.08 16.28 -5.91
C HIS A 80 16.37 15.04 -5.33
N GLY A 81 15.63 14.32 -6.18
CA GLY A 81 14.86 13.14 -5.77
C GLY A 81 13.63 13.46 -4.91
N ARG A 82 13.20 14.71 -4.85
CA ARG A 82 12.03 15.14 -4.08
C ARG A 82 10.83 15.31 -5.00
N ASN A 83 9.68 14.79 -4.59
CA ASN A 83 8.44 14.89 -5.34
C ASN A 83 7.31 15.38 -4.46
N MET A 84 6.33 16.06 -5.06
CA MET A 84 4.99 16.19 -4.48
C MET A 84 4.02 15.33 -5.27
N ILE A 85 3.11 14.65 -4.58
CA ILE A 85 2.21 13.67 -5.16
C ILE A 85 0.78 13.95 -4.69
N THR A 86 -0.17 13.85 -5.60
CA THR A 86 -1.61 13.91 -5.32
C THR A 86 -2.35 12.89 -6.18
N HIS A 87 -3.42 12.31 -5.65
CA HIS A 87 -4.34 11.47 -6.43
C HIS A 87 -5.61 12.22 -6.83
N ALA A 88 -5.87 13.39 -6.24
CA ALA A 88 -6.86 14.34 -6.74
C ALA A 88 -6.69 14.60 -8.24
N ASN A 89 -7.79 14.60 -8.97
CA ASN A 89 -7.80 14.72 -10.41
C ASN A 89 -7.41 16.13 -10.86
N LEU A 90 -6.17 16.32 -11.31
CA LEU A 90 -5.66 17.60 -11.78
C LEU A 90 -6.31 18.07 -13.10
N LEU A 91 -7.01 17.17 -13.80
CA LEU A 91 -7.78 17.48 -15.00
C LEU A 91 -9.17 18.01 -14.68
N ASP A 92 -9.64 17.85 -13.44
CA ASP A 92 -10.87 18.51 -13.01
C ASP A 92 -10.60 20.01 -12.81
N LEU A 93 -11.15 20.81 -13.72
CA LEU A 93 -11.03 22.27 -13.70
C LEU A 93 -11.54 22.89 -12.40
N ARG A 94 -12.48 22.23 -11.70
CA ARG A 94 -13.01 22.69 -10.41
C ARG A 94 -12.00 22.53 -9.28
N LEU A 95 -11.17 21.49 -9.34
CA LEU A 95 -10.18 21.18 -8.30
C LEU A 95 -8.80 21.78 -8.60
N LYS A 96 -8.51 22.11 -9.85
CA LYS A 96 -7.19 22.57 -10.32
C LYS A 96 -6.62 23.72 -9.48
N GLU A 97 -7.39 24.77 -9.23
CA GLU A 97 -6.95 25.93 -8.44
C GLU A 97 -6.71 25.57 -6.96
N SER A 98 -7.56 24.72 -6.39
CA SER A 98 -7.42 24.21 -5.03
C SER A 98 -6.17 23.34 -4.89
N ILE A 99 -5.90 22.45 -5.86
CA ILE A 99 -4.71 21.59 -5.86
C ILE A 99 -3.43 22.43 -5.86
N GLU A 100 -3.33 23.46 -6.71
CA GLU A 100 -2.17 24.34 -6.73
C GLU A 100 -2.02 25.14 -5.44
N SER A 101 -3.13 25.65 -4.90
CA SER A 101 -3.12 26.40 -3.63
C SER A 101 -2.68 25.54 -2.45
N VAL A 102 -3.17 24.30 -2.37
CA VAL A 102 -2.78 23.32 -1.36
C VAL A 102 -1.33 22.88 -1.55
N ARG A 103 -0.88 22.67 -2.80
CA ARG A 103 0.52 22.34 -3.11
C ARG A 103 1.45 23.41 -2.53
N GLU A 104 1.22 24.67 -2.82
CA GLU A 104 2.05 25.77 -2.32
C GLU A 104 2.01 25.87 -0.79
N LEU A 105 0.82 25.69 -0.18
CA LEU A 105 0.68 25.69 1.27
C LEU A 105 1.45 24.53 1.92
N VAL A 106 1.29 23.31 1.43
CA VAL A 106 1.99 22.12 1.94
C VAL A 106 3.49 22.28 1.73
N PHE A 107 3.94 22.71 0.56
CA PHE A 107 5.35 22.98 0.29
C PHE A 107 5.94 24.03 1.24
N SER A 108 5.19 25.09 1.57
CA SER A 108 5.60 26.11 2.54
C SER A 108 5.82 25.57 3.95
N LYS A 109 5.12 24.47 4.33
CA LYS A 109 5.32 23.81 5.63
C LYS A 109 6.62 23.01 5.67
N PHE A 110 6.98 22.34 4.58
CA PHE A 110 8.18 21.53 4.47
C PHE A 110 9.46 22.36 4.20
N SER A 111 9.35 23.49 3.52
CA SER A 111 10.50 24.36 3.20
C SER A 111 11.13 25.07 4.41
N LYS A 112 10.48 25.04 5.58
CA LYS A 112 11.01 25.65 6.82
C LYS A 112 12.16 24.87 7.47
N LYS A 113 12.48 23.67 6.97
CA LYS A 113 13.50 22.77 7.53
C LYS A 113 14.35 22.19 6.40
N ASP A 114 15.55 21.76 6.74
CA ASP A 114 16.37 20.97 5.83
C ASP A 114 15.70 19.62 5.58
N LEU A 115 15.10 19.49 4.40
CA LEU A 115 14.46 18.26 3.97
C LEU A 115 15.51 17.23 3.55
N PRO A 116 15.37 15.96 3.94
CA PRO A 116 16.20 14.90 3.37
C PRO A 116 16.09 14.88 1.83
N ALA A 117 17.12 14.36 1.19
CA ALA A 117 16.99 13.94 -0.19
C ALA A 117 15.97 12.79 -0.29
N ASN A 118 15.51 12.49 -1.50
CA ASN A 118 14.70 11.29 -1.76
C ASN A 118 13.39 11.21 -0.96
N ILE A 119 12.68 12.32 -0.77
CA ILE A 119 11.39 12.36 -0.10
C ILE A 119 10.21 12.51 -1.08
N ASP A 120 9.08 11.91 -0.75
CA ASP A 120 7.82 12.18 -1.43
C ASP A 120 6.86 12.86 -0.45
N ILE A 121 6.37 14.03 -0.83
CA ILE A 121 5.36 14.77 -0.06
C ILE A 121 4.02 14.47 -0.70
N VAL A 122 3.17 13.75 0.00
CA VAL A 122 1.82 13.44 -0.49
C VAL A 122 0.86 14.44 0.11
N PHE A 123 -0.01 14.98 -0.73
CA PHE A 123 -1.18 15.71 -0.29
C PHE A 123 -2.36 15.29 -1.15
N ASP A 124 -3.53 15.11 -0.53
CA ASP A 124 -4.69 14.62 -1.27
C ASP A 124 -5.99 15.09 -0.65
N ASN A 125 -7.05 15.13 -1.47
CA ASN A 125 -8.37 15.50 -1.02
C ASN A 125 -9.08 14.27 -0.45
N ILE A 126 -9.58 14.38 0.78
CA ILE A 126 -10.46 13.38 1.39
C ILE A 126 -11.91 13.86 1.32
N ALA A 127 -12.83 12.93 1.08
CA ALA A 127 -14.24 13.25 1.04
C ALA A 127 -14.72 13.53 2.47
N GLU A 128 -15.27 14.71 2.69
CA GLU A 128 -15.87 15.06 3.99
C GLU A 128 -17.40 15.04 3.93
N PRO A 129 -18.07 14.65 5.04
CA PRO A 129 -19.53 14.67 5.14
C PRO A 129 -20.13 16.09 5.12
N ASP A 130 -19.36 17.10 5.53
CA ASP A 130 -19.85 18.47 5.74
C ASP A 130 -19.74 19.36 4.49
N GLY A 131 -19.17 18.82 3.40
CA GLY A 131 -19.01 19.50 2.12
C GLY A 131 -17.86 20.51 2.07
N VAL A 132 -17.06 20.66 3.14
CA VAL A 132 -15.83 21.46 3.09
C VAL A 132 -14.70 20.58 2.57
N PRO A 133 -13.98 20.97 1.51
CA PRO A 133 -12.85 20.19 1.02
C PRO A 133 -11.74 20.13 2.08
N THR A 134 -11.49 18.94 2.62
CA THR A 134 -10.33 18.68 3.49
C THR A 134 -9.22 18.03 2.70
N TRP A 135 -8.01 18.50 2.93
CA TRP A 135 -6.80 17.97 2.34
C TRP A 135 -5.91 17.38 3.44
N VAL A 136 -5.48 16.16 3.23
CA VAL A 136 -4.52 15.50 4.10
C VAL A 136 -3.13 15.59 3.52
N TYR A 137 -2.10 15.60 4.36
CA TYR A 137 -0.72 15.46 3.89
C TYR A 137 0.17 14.67 4.84
N TYR A 138 1.23 14.10 4.26
CA TYR A 138 2.36 13.48 4.94
C TYR A 138 3.59 13.49 4.03
N ALA A 139 4.76 13.12 4.56
CA ALA A 139 5.95 12.86 3.75
C ALA A 139 6.51 11.45 4.01
N ALA A 140 7.02 10.83 2.96
CA ALA A 140 7.70 9.55 2.98
C ALA A 140 9.19 9.75 2.66
N CYS A 141 10.07 9.33 3.57
CA CYS A 141 11.51 9.34 3.38
C CYS A 141 11.98 7.96 2.97
N TRP A 142 12.47 7.82 1.73
CA TRP A 142 12.86 6.52 1.18
C TRP A 142 14.17 5.98 1.75
N ASP A 143 15.13 6.87 2.01
CA ASP A 143 16.43 6.47 2.54
C ASP A 143 16.30 5.80 3.93
N ARG A 144 15.30 6.23 4.70
CA ARG A 144 15.03 5.73 6.05
C ARG A 144 13.80 4.83 6.16
N ARG A 145 12.99 4.76 5.10
CA ARG A 145 11.70 4.05 5.06
C ARG A 145 10.76 4.48 6.19
N VAL A 146 10.57 5.79 6.34
CA VAL A 146 9.73 6.35 7.41
C VAL A 146 8.74 7.37 6.87
N ILE A 147 7.61 7.50 7.58
CA ILE A 147 6.62 8.54 7.40
C ILE A 147 6.83 9.63 8.45
N PHE A 148 6.70 10.88 8.04
CA PHE A 148 6.88 12.03 8.94
C PHE A 148 6.07 13.25 8.50
N TRP A 149 5.97 14.22 9.42
CA TRP A 149 5.29 15.50 9.24
C TRP A 149 6.20 16.66 9.67
N PRO A 150 5.98 17.89 9.18
CA PRO A 150 6.75 19.05 9.61
C PRO A 150 6.45 19.48 11.05
N GLU A 151 5.23 19.22 11.53
CA GLU A 151 4.75 19.45 12.91
C GLU A 151 4.63 18.16 13.74
N SER A 152 4.34 18.33 15.03
CA SER A 152 3.98 17.22 15.93
C SER A 152 2.56 16.75 15.64
N VAL A 153 2.39 15.44 15.46
CA VAL A 153 1.09 14.80 15.25
C VAL A 153 0.84 13.73 16.32
N ASP A 154 -0.40 13.27 16.45
CA ASP A 154 -0.72 12.14 17.32
C ASP A 154 -0.08 10.84 16.78
N SER A 155 0.40 9.96 17.67
CA SER A 155 0.93 8.65 17.27
C SER A 155 -0.10 7.79 16.55
N ASP A 156 -1.39 8.05 16.74
CA ASP A 156 -2.48 7.31 16.11
C ASP A 156 -2.45 7.41 14.57
N TYR A 157 -1.85 8.45 13.99
CA TYR A 157 -1.59 8.51 12.54
C TYR A 157 -0.64 7.40 12.05
N LEU A 158 0.22 6.88 12.92
CA LEU A 158 1.10 5.75 12.61
C LEU A 158 0.51 4.41 13.06
N THR A 159 -0.12 4.38 14.23
CA THR A 159 -0.54 3.14 14.89
C THR A 159 -1.98 2.76 14.64
N GLU A 160 -2.79 3.61 14.00
CA GLU A 160 -4.22 3.39 13.77
C GLU A 160 -4.97 3.11 15.08
N GLY A 161 -4.63 3.86 16.13
CA GLY A 161 -5.16 3.64 17.48
C GLY A 161 -4.65 2.38 18.20
N SER A 162 -3.84 1.55 17.56
CA SER A 162 -3.23 0.35 18.17
C SER A 162 -2.01 0.71 19.02
N ARG A 163 -2.27 1.23 20.22
CA ARG A 163 -1.23 1.80 21.11
C ARG A 163 -0.35 0.77 21.82
N ASN A 164 -0.64 -0.53 21.74
CA ASN A 164 -0.14 -1.50 22.73
C ASN A 164 0.93 -2.50 22.27
N THR A 165 1.36 -2.52 21.00
CA THR A 165 2.26 -3.62 20.54
C THR A 165 3.42 -3.22 19.64
N TYR A 166 3.44 -2.03 19.04
CA TYR A 166 4.45 -1.68 18.04
C TYR A 166 5.40 -0.59 18.53
N SER A 167 6.69 -0.74 18.23
CA SER A 167 7.59 0.42 18.27
C SER A 167 7.16 1.41 17.20
N LEU A 168 7.16 2.71 17.49
CA LEU A 168 6.77 3.76 16.53
C LEU A 168 7.60 3.69 15.24
N GLY A 169 8.86 3.22 15.32
CA GLY A 169 9.70 2.98 14.16
C GLY A 169 9.10 1.92 13.21
N LEU A 170 8.65 0.78 13.75
CA LEU A 170 8.00 -0.27 12.96
C LEU A 170 6.64 0.18 12.41
N ALA A 171 5.86 0.92 13.19
CA ALA A 171 4.58 1.48 12.73
C ALA A 171 4.80 2.48 11.57
N SER A 172 5.83 3.32 11.67
CA SER A 172 6.25 4.23 10.61
C SER A 172 6.75 3.51 9.36
N GLU A 173 7.54 2.45 9.50
CA GLU A 173 7.99 1.65 8.37
C GLU A 173 6.82 0.93 7.69
N TRP A 174 5.86 0.43 8.46
CA TRP A 174 4.64 -0.16 7.92
C TRP A 174 3.81 0.85 7.10
N GLN A 175 3.59 2.06 7.63
CA GLN A 175 2.95 3.15 6.87
C GLN A 175 3.75 3.53 5.62
N PHE A 176 5.09 3.45 5.67
CA PHE A 176 5.92 3.66 4.48
C PHE A 176 5.65 2.62 3.39
N TRP A 177 5.46 1.35 3.75
CA TRP A 177 5.09 0.33 2.75
C TRP A 177 3.70 0.56 2.14
N ILE A 178 2.75 1.09 2.92
CA ILE A 178 1.46 1.55 2.37
C ILE A 178 1.67 2.69 1.37
N HIS A 179 2.55 3.67 1.68
CA HIS A 179 2.90 4.73 0.73
C HIS A 179 3.45 4.16 -0.59
N VAL A 180 4.32 3.14 -0.52
CA VAL A 180 4.86 2.48 -1.72
C VAL A 180 3.74 1.81 -2.54
N GLU A 181 2.77 1.18 -1.88
CA GLU A 181 1.60 0.58 -2.53
C GLU A 181 0.77 1.63 -3.29
N ILE A 182 0.50 2.78 -2.65
CA ILE A 182 -0.31 3.86 -3.23
C ILE A 182 0.47 4.84 -4.11
N CYS A 183 1.79 4.70 -4.27
CA CYS A 183 2.62 5.52 -5.16
C CYS A 183 3.76 4.68 -5.80
N PRO A 184 3.47 3.66 -6.62
CA PRO A 184 4.47 2.64 -6.98
C PRO A 184 5.40 3.02 -8.14
N CYS A 185 4.99 3.94 -9.03
CA CYS A 185 5.58 4.03 -10.39
C CYS A 185 6.44 5.29 -10.66
N HIS A 186 6.58 6.23 -9.72
CA HIS A 186 7.34 7.46 -9.98
C HIS A 186 8.83 7.33 -9.67
N ARG A 187 9.24 6.26 -8.98
CA ARG A 187 10.65 5.96 -8.73
C ARG A 187 11.13 4.81 -9.58
N MET A 188 12.33 4.96 -10.10
CA MET A 188 13.05 3.84 -10.67
C MET A 188 13.52 2.92 -9.56
N LEU A 189 13.21 1.64 -9.70
CA LEU A 189 13.84 0.62 -8.87
C LEU A 189 15.35 0.61 -9.18
N PRO A 190 16.21 0.43 -8.16
CA PRO A 190 17.62 0.17 -8.39
C PRO A 190 17.82 -0.98 -9.37
N ASP A 191 18.89 -0.89 -10.17
CA ASP A 191 19.25 -1.96 -11.08
C ASP A 191 19.42 -3.28 -10.32
N GLY A 192 18.78 -4.33 -10.81
CA GLY A 192 18.81 -5.66 -10.19
C GLY A 192 17.75 -5.92 -9.12
N SER A 193 16.99 -4.92 -8.64
CA SER A 193 15.91 -5.16 -7.65
C SER A 193 14.83 -6.12 -8.19
N ILE A 194 14.51 -6.06 -9.49
CA ILE A 194 13.60 -7.02 -10.12
C ILE A 194 14.20 -8.44 -10.11
N ALA A 195 15.50 -8.58 -10.36
CA ALA A 195 16.17 -9.88 -10.36
C ALA A 195 16.29 -10.47 -8.94
N GLU A 196 16.45 -9.62 -7.93
CA GLU A 196 16.38 -10.02 -6.52
C GLU A 196 14.98 -10.47 -6.14
N LEU A 197 13.94 -9.65 -6.42
CA LEU A 197 12.55 -10.01 -6.15
C LEU A 197 12.15 -11.32 -6.83
N LYS A 198 12.53 -11.51 -8.11
CA LYS A 198 12.31 -12.76 -8.83
C LYS A 198 12.97 -13.95 -8.12
N ARG A 199 14.20 -13.81 -7.65
CA ARG A 199 14.90 -14.86 -6.90
C ARG A 199 14.22 -15.18 -5.58
N SER A 200 13.77 -14.16 -4.83
CA SER A 200 13.02 -14.33 -3.58
C SER A 200 11.70 -15.06 -3.81
N LEU A 201 10.92 -14.66 -4.82
CA LEU A 201 9.68 -15.34 -5.19
C LEU A 201 9.90 -16.80 -5.62
N GLN A 202 10.94 -17.05 -6.43
CA GLN A 202 11.32 -18.42 -6.81
C GLN A 202 11.66 -19.27 -5.58
N HIS A 203 12.41 -18.71 -4.62
CA HIS A 203 12.75 -19.43 -3.39
C HIS A 203 11.53 -19.74 -2.54
N LEU A 204 10.57 -18.81 -2.42
CA LEU A 204 9.32 -19.03 -1.70
C LEU A 204 8.48 -20.13 -2.35
N ILE A 205 8.30 -20.08 -3.67
CA ILE A 205 7.54 -21.10 -4.42
C ILE A 205 8.17 -22.49 -4.26
N VAL A 206 9.50 -22.59 -4.39
CA VAL A 206 10.22 -23.86 -4.21
C VAL A 206 10.11 -24.35 -2.77
N GLY A 207 10.22 -23.45 -1.78
CA GLY A 207 10.07 -23.79 -0.36
C GLY A 207 8.69 -24.35 -0.03
N GLU A 208 7.62 -23.73 -0.53
CA GLU A 208 6.25 -24.22 -0.33
C GLU A 208 6.02 -25.58 -1.01
N LEU A 209 6.50 -25.74 -2.25
CA LEU A 209 6.40 -27.02 -2.95
C LEU A 209 7.15 -28.13 -2.21
N LEU A 210 8.39 -27.89 -1.78
CA LEU A 210 9.18 -28.85 -1.02
C LEU A 210 8.53 -29.20 0.32
N CYS A 211 7.95 -28.24 1.02
CA CYS A 211 7.19 -28.49 2.25
C CYS A 211 5.96 -29.37 1.98
N HIS A 212 5.26 -29.16 0.87
CA HIS A 212 4.11 -29.98 0.47
C HIS A 212 4.53 -31.42 0.12
N TYR A 213 5.61 -31.58 -0.67
CA TYR A 213 6.17 -32.90 -0.99
C TYR A 213 6.68 -33.65 0.25
N PHE A 214 7.31 -32.93 1.19
CA PHE A 214 7.76 -33.53 2.45
C PHE A 214 6.59 -34.05 3.29
N LYS A 215 5.48 -33.30 3.38
CA LYS A 215 4.26 -33.74 4.06
C LYS A 215 3.66 -35.01 3.43
N ILE A 216 3.60 -35.09 2.10
CA ILE A 216 3.11 -36.28 1.38
C ILE A 216 4.04 -37.47 1.61
N TRP A 217 5.36 -37.26 1.57
CA TRP A 217 6.34 -38.32 1.81
C TRP A 217 6.24 -38.89 3.23
N VAL A 218 6.16 -38.02 4.25
CA VAL A 218 5.96 -38.44 5.65
C VAL A 218 4.65 -39.23 5.80
N LEU A 219 3.56 -38.82 5.15
CA LEU A 219 2.30 -39.56 5.17
C LEU A 219 2.45 -40.95 4.54
N HIS A 220 3.09 -41.06 3.37
CA HIS A 220 3.33 -42.34 2.71
C HIS A 220 4.23 -43.28 3.51
N VAL A 221 5.30 -42.76 4.11
CA VAL A 221 6.20 -43.52 4.98
C VAL A 221 5.44 -44.01 6.22
N THR A 222 4.65 -43.15 6.84
CA THR A 222 3.83 -43.52 8.01
C THR A 222 2.81 -44.60 7.66
N LEU A 223 2.08 -44.44 6.54
CA LEU A 223 1.12 -45.45 6.05
C LEU A 223 1.81 -46.78 5.69
N PHE A 224 3.02 -46.73 5.14
CA PHE A 224 3.82 -47.92 4.85
C PHE A 224 4.20 -48.66 6.14
N PHE A 225 4.67 -47.95 7.17
CA PHE A 225 4.98 -48.56 8.47
C PHE A 225 3.74 -49.08 9.20
N VAL A 226 2.61 -48.37 9.15
CA VAL A 226 1.32 -48.87 9.67
C VAL A 226 0.92 -50.17 8.97
N ARG A 227 1.01 -50.22 7.63
CA ARG A 227 0.68 -51.42 6.84
C ARG A 227 1.63 -52.58 7.13
N LEU A 228 2.92 -52.31 7.34
CA LEU A 228 3.90 -53.30 7.79
C LEU A 228 3.60 -53.81 9.21
N GLY A 229 3.22 -52.93 10.14
CA GLY A 229 2.80 -53.31 11.49
C GLY A 229 1.62 -54.28 11.47
N TYR A 230 0.59 -54.02 10.65
CA TYR A 230 -0.53 -54.94 10.45
C TYR A 230 -0.13 -56.29 9.84
N ILE A 231 0.91 -56.33 8.99
CA ILE A 231 1.44 -57.58 8.43
C ILE A 231 2.16 -58.40 9.52
N PHE A 232 2.90 -57.74 10.42
CA PHE A 232 3.60 -58.42 11.51
C PHE A 232 2.67 -58.87 12.65
N GLU A 233 1.66 -58.08 13.04
CA GLU A 233 0.63 -58.52 14.00
C GLU A 233 -0.25 -59.65 13.45
N GLY A 234 -0.45 -59.71 12.14
CA GLY A 234 -1.09 -60.85 11.47
C GLY A 234 -0.24 -62.13 11.52
N LEU A 235 1.09 -62.01 11.48
CA LEU A 235 2.01 -63.14 11.55
C LEU A 235 2.18 -63.70 12.97
N GLU A 236 2.11 -62.87 14.02
CA GLU A 236 2.14 -63.36 15.42
C GLU A 236 0.92 -64.23 15.77
N ASN A 237 -0.21 -64.04 15.11
CA ASN A 237 -1.40 -64.89 15.28
C ASN A 237 -1.33 -66.21 14.50
N VAL A 238 -0.42 -66.35 13.54
CA VAL A 238 -0.20 -67.61 12.78
C VAL A 238 0.76 -68.56 13.53
N TRP A 239 1.60 -68.05 14.44
CA TRP A 239 2.53 -68.87 15.24
C TRP A 239 1.98 -69.34 16.60
N ARG A 240 0.68 -69.13 16.89
CA ARG A 240 0.01 -69.63 18.11
C ARG A 240 -0.80 -70.92 17.93
N PHE A 241 -0.66 -71.62 16.80
CA PHE A 241 -1.19 -72.97 16.64
C PHE A 241 -0.07 -74.00 16.82
N GLU A 242 -0.38 -75.04 17.62
CA GLU A 242 0.43 -76.25 17.88
C GLU A 242 1.46 -76.22 19.04
N TRP A 243 1.08 -75.91 20.28
CA TRP A 243 1.80 -76.46 21.45
C TRP A 243 0.88 -76.63 22.66
N PHE A 244 -0.21 -77.39 22.54
CA PHE A 244 -0.85 -78.02 23.72
C PHE A 244 -1.51 -79.34 23.32
N GLY A 245 -0.75 -80.42 23.52
CA GLY A 245 -1.23 -81.78 23.43
C GLY A 245 -0.09 -82.75 23.66
N VAL A 246 0.19 -83.07 24.93
CA VAL A 246 0.54 -84.39 25.49
C VAL A 246 0.87 -84.18 26.98
N ALA A 247 -0.06 -84.55 27.86
CA ALA A 247 0.12 -85.30 29.11
C ALA A 247 -1.20 -85.35 29.87
#